data_AF-A0A2J6HD19-F1
#
_entry.id   AF-A0A2J6HD19-F1
#
_cell.length_a   1.000
_cell.length_b   1.000
_cell.length_c   1.000
_cell.angle_alpha   90.00
_cell.angle_beta   90.00
_cell.angle_gamma   90.00
#
_symmetry.space_group_name_H-M   'P 1'
#
loop_
_entity.id
_entity.type
_entity.pdbx_description
1 polymer ?
#
loop_
_entity_poly.entity_id
_entity_poly.type
_entity_poly.pdbx_seq_one_letter_code
_entity_poly.pdbx_strand_id
1 'polypeptide(L)'
;MPQEEFDIKYEELINELMAENYSAAYTNASSIYSRIENDSAYDHEQKVIRYILIYSTAGMMNNEQLTKEEALEKVIHLKGTYMIMPAHTFNENCYTNCIHISEDTNTFFSGVNNSDGTNILSFEYVTIADGIKHTIEEMTNKMIILEGTLDEITTEGFMFPHFSLKFSNGKYTILD
;
A
#
# COMPACT_ATOMS: atom_id res chain seq x y z
N MET A 1 -9.52 10.85 18.01
CA MET A 1 -10.82 11.23 17.38
C MET A 1 -11.92 10.40 18.05
N PRO A 2 -13.21 10.82 18.14
CA PRO A 2 -14.27 9.90 18.53
C PRO A 2 -14.42 8.75 17.51
N GLN A 3 -14.70 7.52 17.95
CA GLN A 3 -14.75 6.35 17.05
C GLN A 3 -15.81 6.49 15.95
N GLU A 4 -17.02 6.93 16.30
CA GLU A 4 -18.10 7.14 15.32
C GLU A 4 -17.71 8.13 14.22
N GLU A 5 -16.98 9.19 14.58
CA GLU A 5 -16.48 10.16 13.60
C GLU A 5 -15.40 9.54 12.70
N PHE A 6 -14.53 8.70 13.28
CA PHE A 6 -13.53 7.96 12.50
C PHE A 6 -14.19 7.03 11.50
N ASP A 7 -15.19 6.23 11.93
CA ASP A 7 -15.85 5.24 11.09
C ASP A 7 -16.50 5.90 9.86
N ILE A 8 -17.21 7.02 10.05
CA ILE A 8 -17.83 7.79 8.95
C ILE A 8 -16.76 8.28 7.97
N LYS A 9 -15.69 8.89 8.48
CA LYS A 9 -14.62 9.43 7.62
C LYS A 9 -13.86 8.34 6.88
N TYR A 10 -13.68 7.18 7.53
CA TYR A 10 -13.05 6.03 6.92
C TYR A 10 -13.92 5.44 5.82
N GLU A 11 -15.24 5.33 6.02
CA GLU A 11 -16.17 4.90 4.98
C GLU A 11 -16.15 5.86 3.77
N GLU A 12 -16.16 7.17 4.00
CA GLU A 12 -15.98 8.19 2.95
C GLU A 12 -14.67 7.98 2.18
N LEU A 13 -13.56 7.75 2.88
CA LEU A 13 -12.26 7.48 2.28
C LEU A 13 -12.28 6.23 1.39
N ILE A 14 -12.88 5.13 1.86
CA ILE A 14 -13.00 3.91 1.05
C ILE A 14 -13.85 4.16 -0.20
N ASN A 15 -14.95 4.91 -0.09
CA ASN A 15 -15.78 5.25 -1.25
C ASN A 15 -15.01 6.11 -2.26
N GLU A 16 -14.18 7.06 -1.80
CA GLU A 16 -13.33 7.88 -2.67
C GLU A 16 -12.28 7.04 -3.41
N LEU A 17 -11.66 6.08 -2.72
CA LEU A 17 -10.72 5.13 -3.31
C LEU A 17 -11.38 4.24 -4.36
N MET A 18 -12.58 3.70 -4.07
CA MET A 18 -13.35 2.88 -5.01
C MET A 18 -13.78 3.66 -6.25
N ALA A 19 -14.00 4.97 -6.12
CA ALA A 19 -14.30 5.87 -7.23
C ALA A 19 -13.05 6.40 -7.95
N GLU A 20 -11.85 5.95 -7.55
CA GLU A 20 -10.55 6.44 -8.04
C GLU A 20 -10.38 7.97 -7.93
N ASN A 21 -11.07 8.60 -6.97
CA ASN A 21 -10.92 10.02 -6.68
C ASN A 21 -9.73 10.24 -5.75
N TYR A 22 -8.53 9.98 -6.27
CA TYR A 22 -7.29 9.94 -5.49
C TYR A 22 -6.96 11.27 -4.77
N SER A 23 -7.32 12.41 -5.36
CA SER A 23 -7.12 13.72 -4.73
C SER A 23 -8.00 13.91 -3.49
N ALA A 24 -9.27 13.49 -3.57
CA ALA A 24 -10.18 13.51 -2.44
C ALA A 24 -9.74 12.50 -1.36
N ALA A 25 -9.42 11.27 -1.78
CA ALA A 25 -8.93 10.22 -0.91
C ALA A 25 -7.65 10.65 -0.16
N TYR A 26 -6.68 11.26 -0.84
CA TYR A 26 -5.47 11.80 -0.20
C TYR A 26 -5.81 12.88 0.85
N THR A 27 -6.71 13.79 0.51
CA THR A 27 -7.12 14.89 1.40
C THR A 27 -7.81 14.35 2.66
N ASN A 28 -8.73 13.41 2.49
CA ASN A 28 -9.45 12.80 3.60
C ASN A 28 -8.52 11.93 4.47
N ALA A 29 -7.69 11.06 3.84
CA ALA A 29 -6.68 10.27 4.53
C ALA A 29 -5.70 11.14 5.33
N SER A 30 -5.22 12.26 4.75
CA SER A 30 -4.33 13.19 5.44
C SER A 30 -5.00 13.83 6.66
N SER A 31 -6.28 14.21 6.52
CA SER A 31 -7.09 14.77 7.60
C SER A 31 -7.29 13.77 8.74
N ILE A 32 -7.63 12.53 8.41
CA ILE A 32 -7.74 11.43 9.38
C ILE A 32 -6.39 11.23 10.08
N TYR A 33 -5.30 11.05 9.31
CA TYR A 33 -3.96 10.75 9.83
C TYR A 33 -3.49 11.80 10.84
N SER A 34 -3.59 13.09 10.50
CA SER A 34 -3.17 14.19 11.39
C SER A 34 -3.88 14.22 12.75
N ARG A 35 -5.04 13.56 12.87
CA ARG A 35 -5.83 13.48 14.10
C ARG A 35 -5.61 12.21 14.90
N ILE A 36 -4.99 11.20 14.29
CA ILE A 36 -4.77 9.87 14.90
C ILE A 36 -3.28 9.50 15.04
N GLU A 37 -2.35 10.18 14.37
CA GLU A 37 -0.93 9.79 14.25
C GLU A 37 -0.17 9.64 15.57
N ASN A 38 -0.68 10.21 16.67
CA ASN A 38 -0.08 10.12 18.01
C ASN A 38 -1.03 9.46 19.03
N ASP A 39 -2.12 8.85 18.56
CA ASP A 39 -3.14 8.23 19.40
C ASP A 39 -3.03 6.70 19.32
N SER A 40 -2.54 6.09 20.40
CA SER A 40 -2.31 4.64 20.48
C SER A 40 -3.60 3.82 20.36
N ALA A 41 -4.77 4.43 20.56
CA ALA A 41 -6.04 3.76 20.31
C ALA A 41 -6.26 3.44 18.81
N TYR A 42 -5.53 4.12 17.93
CA TYR A 42 -5.61 4.00 16.46
C TYR A 42 -4.34 3.42 15.84
N ASP A 43 -3.53 2.69 16.61
CA ASP A 43 -2.22 2.18 16.15
C ASP A 43 -2.31 1.29 14.90
N HIS A 44 -3.42 0.58 14.70
CA HIS A 44 -3.63 -0.25 13.52
C HIS A 44 -4.03 0.62 12.32
N GLU A 45 -5.02 1.48 12.50
CA GLU A 45 -5.59 2.39 11.51
C GLU A 45 -4.53 3.33 10.96
N GLN A 46 -3.64 3.86 11.82
CA GLN A 46 -2.50 4.67 11.38
C GLN A 46 -1.65 3.94 10.32
N LYS A 47 -1.38 2.64 10.49
CA LYS A 47 -0.53 1.86 9.58
C LYS A 47 -1.20 1.65 8.21
N VAL A 48 -2.53 1.49 8.20
CA VAL A 48 -3.34 1.38 6.98
C VAL A 48 -3.42 2.74 6.27
N ILE A 49 -3.71 3.81 7.01
CA ILE A 49 -3.84 5.16 6.45
C ILE A 49 -2.52 5.64 5.82
N ARG A 50 -1.37 5.33 6.42
CA ARG A 50 -0.05 5.62 5.82
C ARG A 50 0.10 5.01 4.42
N TYR A 51 -0.32 3.76 4.26
CA TYR A 51 -0.32 3.12 2.95
C TYR A 51 -1.29 3.80 1.98
N ILE A 52 -2.51 4.13 2.44
CA ILE A 52 -3.50 4.83 1.62
C ILE A 52 -2.99 6.18 1.11
N LEU A 53 -2.20 6.92 1.90
CA LEU A 53 -1.56 8.16 1.45
C LEU A 53 -0.63 7.92 0.26
N ILE A 54 0.18 6.86 0.29
CA ILE A 54 1.06 6.47 -0.82
C ILE A 54 0.23 6.07 -2.04
N TYR A 55 -0.74 5.17 -1.85
CA TYR A 55 -1.62 4.68 -2.91
C TYR A 55 -2.37 5.83 -3.62
N SER A 56 -2.96 6.74 -2.84
CA SER A 56 -3.65 7.91 -3.39
C SER A 56 -2.69 8.83 -4.14
N THR A 57 -1.49 9.06 -3.61
CA THR A 57 -0.48 9.87 -4.29
C THR A 57 -0.05 9.23 -5.61
N ALA A 58 0.07 7.90 -5.67
CA ALA A 58 0.38 7.17 -6.89
C ALA A 58 -0.70 7.33 -7.96
N GLY A 59 -1.97 7.28 -7.55
CA GLY A 59 -3.11 7.50 -8.45
C GLY A 59 -3.15 8.94 -8.98
N MET A 60 -2.87 9.93 -8.13
CA MET A 60 -2.73 11.33 -8.57
C MET A 60 -1.58 11.49 -9.58
N MET A 61 -0.45 10.83 -9.37
CA MET A 61 0.69 10.83 -10.30
C MET A 61 0.32 10.20 -11.65
N ASN A 62 -0.37 9.05 -11.66
CA ASN A 62 -0.84 8.40 -12.88
C ASN A 62 -1.89 9.23 -13.64
N ASN A 63 -2.73 9.98 -12.92
CA ASN A 63 -3.72 10.88 -13.50
C ASN A 63 -3.14 12.25 -13.93
N GLU A 64 -1.81 12.38 -14.00
CA GLU A 64 -1.09 13.61 -14.35
C GLU A 64 -1.42 14.82 -13.44
N GLN A 65 -1.93 14.57 -12.24
CA GLN A 65 -2.24 15.61 -11.26
C GLN A 65 -1.00 16.03 -10.45
N LEU A 66 0.04 15.18 -10.45
CA LEU A 66 1.33 15.42 -9.83
C LEU A 66 2.44 14.95 -10.76
N THR A 67 3.55 15.67 -10.75
CA THR A 67 4.83 15.17 -11.25
C THR A 67 5.40 14.10 -10.31
N LYS A 68 6.43 13.37 -10.77
CA LYS A 68 7.12 12.38 -9.93
C LYS A 68 7.77 13.00 -8.70
N GLU A 69 8.39 14.16 -8.88
CA GLU A 69 9.04 14.91 -7.83
C GLU A 69 8.03 15.36 -6.77
N GLU A 70 6.90 15.95 -7.19
CA GLU A 70 5.82 16.36 -6.28
C GLU A 70 5.17 15.17 -5.58
N ALA A 71 4.98 14.06 -6.28
CA ALA A 71 4.47 12.82 -5.71
C ALA A 71 5.41 12.29 -4.61
N LEU A 72 6.72 12.22 -4.89
CA LEU A 72 7.71 11.77 -3.91
C LEU A 72 7.78 12.70 -2.69
N GLU A 73 7.81 14.02 -2.89
CA GLU A 73 7.83 15.00 -1.81
C GLU A 73 6.66 14.84 -0.84
N LYS A 74 5.46 14.49 -1.35
CA LYS A 74 4.28 14.27 -0.52
C LYS A 74 4.42 13.11 0.44
N VAL A 75 5.15 12.05 0.10
CA VAL A 75 5.13 10.78 0.85
C VAL A 75 6.48 10.36 1.43
N ILE A 76 7.57 11.04 1.06
CA ILE A 76 8.92 10.70 1.53
C ILE A 76 9.05 10.70 3.07
N HIS A 77 8.23 11.53 3.75
CA HIS A 77 8.18 11.61 5.21
C HIS A 77 7.66 10.33 5.88
N LEU A 78 7.03 9.42 5.12
CA LEU A 78 6.55 8.12 5.60
C LEU A 78 7.65 7.06 5.64
N LYS A 79 8.83 7.32 5.07
CA LYS A 79 9.98 6.43 5.18
C LYS A 79 10.35 6.20 6.66
N GLY A 80 10.64 4.95 6.99
CA GLY A 80 10.93 4.48 8.35
C GLY A 80 9.69 4.16 9.18
N THR A 81 8.49 4.29 8.62
CA THR A 81 7.24 3.94 9.32
C THR A 81 6.75 2.54 8.96
N TYR A 82 6.07 1.89 9.91
CA TYR A 82 5.44 0.60 9.70
C TYR A 82 4.06 0.75 9.07
N MET A 83 3.74 -0.09 8.09
CA MET A 83 2.54 -0.03 7.27
C MET A 83 1.90 -1.42 7.12
N ILE A 84 0.59 -1.42 6.85
CA ILE A 84 -0.20 -2.60 6.52
C ILE A 84 -0.75 -2.37 5.10
N MET A 85 -0.41 -3.27 4.18
CA MET A 85 -0.86 -3.26 2.79
C MET A 85 -2.23 -3.92 2.64
N PRO A 86 -3.01 -3.60 1.59
CA PRO A 86 -4.24 -4.31 1.28
C PRO A 86 -3.97 -5.80 1.01
N ALA A 87 -4.98 -6.62 1.28
CA ALA A 87 -4.89 -8.04 1.00
C ALA A 87 -4.92 -8.29 -0.52
N HIS A 88 -4.03 -9.13 -1.02
CA HIS A 88 -4.03 -9.57 -2.42
C HIS A 88 -3.95 -11.09 -2.53
N THR A 89 -4.50 -11.64 -3.60
CA THR A 89 -4.42 -13.07 -3.88
C THR A 89 -2.98 -13.46 -4.22
N PHE A 90 -2.49 -14.55 -3.63
CA PHE A 90 -1.21 -15.14 -4.02
C PHE A 90 -1.35 -15.93 -5.34
N ASN A 91 -0.52 -15.57 -6.33
CA ASN A 91 -0.45 -16.23 -7.62
C ASN A 91 0.93 -15.99 -8.26
N GLU A 92 1.75 -17.04 -8.35
CA GLU A 92 3.11 -16.97 -8.92
C GLU A 92 3.17 -16.52 -10.38
N ASN A 93 2.08 -16.68 -11.14
CA ASN A 93 2.05 -16.35 -12.56
C ASN A 93 1.40 -14.98 -12.85
N CYS A 94 1.26 -14.15 -11.82
CA CYS A 94 0.56 -12.87 -11.90
C CYS A 94 1.48 -11.72 -11.49
N TYR A 95 1.33 -10.57 -12.16
CA TYR A 95 2.13 -9.37 -11.94
C TYR A 95 1.32 -8.13 -11.51
N THR A 96 -0.01 -8.22 -11.51
CA THR A 96 -0.93 -7.08 -11.25
C THR A 96 -2.03 -7.49 -10.29
N ASN A 97 -2.25 -6.71 -9.24
CA ASN A 97 -3.20 -6.95 -8.15
C ASN A 97 -3.07 -8.32 -7.48
N CYS A 98 -1.84 -8.80 -7.33
CA CYS A 98 -1.52 -10.12 -6.79
C CYS A 98 -0.15 -10.11 -6.12
N ILE A 99 0.06 -11.09 -5.25
CA ILE A 99 1.34 -11.32 -4.55
C ILE A 99 2.00 -12.58 -5.09
N HIS A 100 3.33 -12.53 -5.27
CA HIS A 100 4.14 -13.72 -5.50
C HIS A 100 5.48 -13.64 -4.76
N ILE A 101 6.20 -14.75 -4.67
CA ILE A 101 7.57 -14.76 -4.12
C ILE A 101 8.52 -14.26 -5.22
N SER A 102 9.34 -13.25 -4.92
CA SER A 102 10.34 -12.74 -5.84
C SER A 102 11.49 -13.74 -6.05
N GLU A 103 12.45 -13.43 -6.92
CA GLU A 103 13.66 -14.26 -7.06
C GLU A 103 14.43 -14.41 -5.74
N ASP A 104 14.37 -13.40 -4.87
CA ASP A 104 14.74 -13.55 -3.47
C ASP A 104 13.61 -14.26 -2.73
N THR A 105 13.85 -15.53 -2.39
CA THR A 105 12.88 -16.46 -1.78
C THR A 105 12.29 -15.99 -0.44
N ASN A 106 12.83 -14.94 0.17
CA ASN A 106 12.31 -14.34 1.40
C ASN A 106 11.49 -13.06 1.19
N THR A 107 11.32 -12.63 -0.06
CA THR A 107 10.68 -11.36 -0.39
C THR A 107 9.42 -11.62 -1.21
N PHE A 108 8.29 -11.09 -0.73
CA PHE A 108 7.08 -11.00 -1.54
C PHE A 108 7.17 -9.79 -2.47
N PHE A 109 6.75 -9.98 -3.71
CA PHE A 109 6.46 -8.91 -4.65
C PHE A 109 4.94 -8.74 -4.78
N SER A 110 4.48 -7.49 -4.82
CA SER A 110 3.12 -7.11 -5.23
C SER A 110 3.20 -6.04 -6.30
N GLY A 111 2.46 -6.23 -7.40
CA GLY A 111 2.16 -5.17 -8.34
C GLY A 111 0.77 -4.66 -8.07
N VAL A 112 0.62 -3.38 -7.76
CA VAL A 112 -0.66 -2.77 -7.40
C VAL A 112 -1.10 -1.83 -8.51
N ASN A 113 -2.34 -1.98 -8.92
CA ASN A 113 -2.94 -1.26 -10.04
C ASN A 113 -4.26 -0.61 -9.65
N ASN A 114 -4.74 0.28 -10.51
CA ASN A 114 -6.11 0.77 -10.45
C ASN A 114 -7.13 -0.35 -10.78
N SER A 115 -8.44 -0.09 -10.64
CA SER A 115 -9.49 -1.10 -10.78
C SER A 115 -9.52 -1.75 -12.15
N ASP A 116 -9.19 -0.98 -13.19
CA ASP A 116 -9.18 -1.43 -14.58
C ASP A 116 -7.87 -2.12 -14.98
N GLY A 117 -6.87 -2.15 -14.10
CA GLY A 117 -5.55 -2.73 -14.37
C GLY A 117 -4.72 -1.99 -15.42
N THR A 118 -5.10 -0.76 -15.77
CA THR A 118 -4.47 0.05 -16.82
C THR A 118 -3.30 0.87 -16.31
N ASN A 119 -3.35 1.29 -15.05
CA ASN A 119 -2.32 2.08 -14.40
C ASN A 119 -1.65 1.25 -13.30
N ILE A 120 -0.33 1.17 -13.35
CA ILE A 120 0.48 0.62 -12.25
C ILE A 120 0.69 1.75 -11.25
N LEU A 121 0.27 1.53 -10.01
CA LEU A 121 0.36 2.51 -8.94
C LEU A 121 1.65 2.30 -8.14
N SER A 122 1.94 1.06 -7.77
CA SER A 122 3.15 0.69 -7.05
C SER A 122 3.65 -0.71 -7.40
N PHE A 123 4.96 -0.88 -7.29
CA PHE A 123 5.62 -2.15 -7.09
C PHE A 123 6.14 -2.22 -5.66
N GLU A 124 5.88 -3.32 -5.00
CA GLU A 124 6.08 -3.46 -3.56
C GLU A 124 6.89 -4.72 -3.28
N TYR A 125 8.01 -4.55 -2.59
CA TYR A 125 8.92 -5.62 -2.22
C TYR A 125 8.97 -5.71 -0.71
N VAL A 126 8.47 -6.80 -0.14
CA VAL A 126 8.36 -6.98 1.31
C VAL A 126 9.21 -8.16 1.75
N THR A 127 10.37 -7.86 2.32
CA THR A 127 11.29 -8.89 2.83
C THR A 127 10.84 -9.36 4.21
N ILE A 128 10.49 -10.65 4.31
CA ILE A 128 9.99 -11.28 5.53
C ILE A 128 11.16 -11.62 6.44
N ALA A 129 11.21 -10.99 7.63
CA ALA A 129 12.36 -11.05 8.53
C ALA A 129 12.75 -12.49 8.93
N ASP A 130 11.76 -13.32 9.20
CA ASP A 130 11.96 -14.72 9.59
C ASP A 130 11.91 -15.68 8.39
N GLY A 131 11.82 -15.16 7.16
CA GLY A 131 11.60 -15.92 5.93
C GLY A 131 10.18 -16.44 5.76
N ILE A 132 9.81 -16.77 4.52
CA ILE A 132 8.50 -17.30 4.17
C ILE A 132 8.44 -18.78 4.58
N LYS A 133 7.47 -19.15 5.43
CA LYS A 133 7.36 -20.51 6.01
C LYS A 133 6.40 -21.43 5.28
N HIS A 134 5.45 -20.85 4.55
CA HIS A 134 4.45 -21.56 3.78
C HIS A 134 4.99 -21.86 2.38
N THR A 135 4.65 -23.02 1.86
CA THR A 135 4.93 -23.41 0.48
C THR A 135 4.04 -22.65 -0.49
N ILE A 136 4.45 -22.59 -1.76
CA ILE A 136 3.65 -22.03 -2.87
C ILE A 136 2.27 -22.70 -2.94
N GLU A 137 2.21 -24.02 -2.78
CA GLU A 137 0.96 -24.78 -2.82
C GLU A 137 -0.01 -24.35 -1.72
N GLU A 138 0.48 -24.16 -0.49
CA GLU A 138 -0.32 -23.72 0.66
C GLU A 138 -0.85 -22.29 0.51
N MET A 139 -0.13 -21.43 -0.24
CA MET A 139 -0.52 -20.04 -0.45
C MET A 139 -1.38 -19.84 -1.69
N THR A 140 -1.34 -20.75 -2.67
CA THR A 140 -2.01 -20.57 -3.96
C THR A 140 -3.50 -20.26 -3.80
N ASN A 141 -3.94 -19.14 -4.41
CA ASN A 141 -5.29 -18.58 -4.34
C ASN A 141 -5.74 -18.08 -2.95
N LYS A 142 -4.84 -18.02 -1.97
CA LYS A 142 -5.13 -17.42 -0.67
C LYS A 142 -4.93 -15.90 -0.72
N MET A 143 -5.73 -15.20 0.07
CA MET A 143 -5.55 -13.77 0.30
C MET A 143 -4.42 -13.57 1.32
N ILE A 144 -3.44 -12.75 0.98
CA ILE A 144 -2.30 -12.45 1.84
C ILE A 144 -2.31 -10.96 2.16
N ILE A 145 -2.24 -10.62 3.44
CA ILE A 145 -1.91 -9.28 3.92
C ILE A 145 -0.41 -9.22 4.15
N LEU A 146 0.25 -8.22 3.59
CA LEU A 146 1.64 -7.91 3.86
C LEU A 146 1.73 -6.73 4.83
N GLU A 147 2.76 -6.74 5.66
CA GLU A 147 3.08 -5.64 6.57
C GLU A 147 4.60 -5.45 6.61
N GLY A 148 5.07 -4.23 6.90
CA GLY A 148 6.50 -3.98 7.03
C GLY A 148 6.86 -2.53 7.29
N THR A 149 8.14 -2.26 7.49
CA THR A 149 8.71 -0.92 7.63
C THR A 149 9.19 -0.41 6.27
N LEU A 150 8.71 0.75 5.82
CA LEU A 150 9.09 1.33 4.53
C LEU A 150 10.53 1.86 4.59
N ASP A 151 11.48 1.17 3.96
CA ASP A 151 12.90 1.56 3.95
C ASP A 151 13.25 2.46 2.76
N GLU A 152 12.61 2.19 1.62
CA GLU A 152 12.87 2.91 0.36
C GLU A 152 11.56 3.19 -0.36
N ILE A 153 11.41 4.42 -0.84
CA ILE A 153 10.35 4.86 -1.73
C ILE A 153 10.98 5.71 -2.83
N THR A 154 10.77 5.31 -4.07
CA THR A 154 11.25 6.02 -5.27
C THR A 154 10.16 6.03 -6.33
N THR A 155 10.29 6.91 -7.31
CA THR A 155 9.40 6.96 -8.49
C THR A 155 10.10 6.40 -9.71
N GLU A 156 9.48 5.45 -10.39
CA GLU A 156 10.01 4.79 -11.58
C GLU A 156 9.08 4.98 -12.80
N GLY A 157 9.45 4.44 -13.97
CA GLY A 157 8.62 4.39 -15.18
C GLY A 157 8.41 5.72 -15.93
N PHE A 158 8.83 5.83 -17.20
CA PHE A 158 8.64 7.08 -17.97
C PHE A 158 7.19 7.27 -18.45
N MET A 159 6.61 6.24 -19.08
CA MET A 159 5.25 6.28 -19.64
C MET A 159 4.18 5.90 -18.61
N PHE A 160 4.53 5.04 -17.66
CA PHE A 160 3.67 4.60 -16.57
C PHE A 160 4.38 4.91 -15.25
N PRO A 161 4.31 6.16 -14.77
CA PRO A 161 4.96 6.55 -13.53
C PRO A 161 4.32 5.82 -12.35
N HIS A 162 5.14 5.20 -11.51
CA HIS A 162 4.67 4.42 -10.35
C HIS A 162 5.68 4.52 -9.21
N PHE A 163 5.25 4.19 -7.99
CA PHE A 163 6.19 4.04 -6.88
C PHE A 163 6.85 2.67 -6.89
N SER A 164 8.12 2.64 -6.48
CA SER A 164 8.85 1.42 -6.14
C SER A 164 9.11 1.48 -4.63
N LEU A 165 8.51 0.54 -3.90
CA LEU A 165 8.46 0.50 -2.44
C LEU A 165 9.22 -0.72 -1.94
N LYS A 166 10.18 -0.51 -1.04
CA LYS A 166 10.88 -1.62 -0.37
C LYS A 166 10.62 -1.57 1.12
N PHE A 167 10.16 -2.70 1.64
CA PHE A 167 9.83 -2.88 3.04
C PHE A 167 10.75 -3.93 3.68
N SER A 168 11.23 -3.62 4.88
CA SER A 168 11.93 -4.57 5.74
C SER A 168 11.12 -4.90 6.99
N ASN A 169 11.65 -5.82 7.80
CA ASN A 169 10.96 -6.33 8.98
C ASN A 169 9.56 -6.84 8.65
N GLY A 170 9.41 -7.43 7.46
CA GLY A 170 8.14 -7.77 6.89
C GLY A 170 7.47 -8.93 7.62
N LYS A 171 6.14 -8.89 7.65
CA LYS A 171 5.27 -9.97 8.11
C LYS A 171 4.19 -10.22 7.07
N TYR A 172 3.62 -11.42 7.11
CA TYR A 172 2.50 -11.76 6.27
C TYR A 172 1.47 -12.58 7.02
N THR A 173 0.20 -12.37 6.68
CA THR A 173 -0.95 -13.12 7.22
C THR A 173 -1.72 -13.72 6.06
N ILE A 174 -1.96 -15.03 6.10
CA ILE A 174 -2.86 -15.72 5.18
C ILE A 174 -4.27 -15.67 5.76
N LEU A 175 -5.22 -15.16 4.98
CA LEU A 175 -6.64 -15.18 5.34
C LEU A 175 -7.28 -16.48 4.85
N ASP A 176 -8.13 -17.07 5.70
CA ASP A 176 -8.79 -18.34 5.44
C ASP A 176 -9.89 -18.27 4.38
#